data_AF-A0A6N6VG53-F1
#
_entry.id   AF-A0A6N6VG53-F1
#
_cell.length_a   1.000
_cell.length_b   1.000
_cell.length_c   1.000
_cell.angle_alpha   90.00
_cell.angle_beta   90.00
_cell.angle_gamma   90.00
#
_symmetry.space_group_name_H-M   'P 1'
#
loop_
_entity.id
_entity.type
_entity.pdbx_description
1 polymer ?
#
loop_
_entity_poly.entity_id
_entity_poly.type
_entity_poly.pdbx_seq_one_letter_code
_entity_poly.pdbx_strand_id
1 'polypeptide(L)'
;MRRERRPYYIRRLQGAWVRFQTKHFLVPAFDEAGPGLAVSSPRNVEVFGGNIRIGTCVHLNAAVGNMIRLCTWTTDGREGRITLGDYVLVSPGTHIVASESITIGSNTMIASGCYISDSDWHDTYDRTRELDKHAPIVIGENAWLGVRVIVGKGVTIGENSIIGAGSVVTKDIPANCIAAGNPARVLRQLDPERPIRKRSELFAEPERIEQDMDRLMRYLLRENTLWGWLRSVFFPTRED
;
A
#
# COMPACT_ATOMS: atom_id res chain seq x y z
N MET A 1 -24.92 5.04 -2.58
CA MET A 1 -23.95 4.60 -1.56
C MET A 1 -24.76 4.02 -0.41
N ARG A 2 -24.44 2.81 0.08
CA ARG A 2 -25.16 2.19 1.21
C ARG A 2 -25.03 3.07 2.47
N ARG A 3 -26.07 3.13 3.31
CA ARG A 3 -26.11 4.07 4.42
C ARG A 3 -25.25 3.53 5.56
N GLU A 4 -24.28 4.31 6.01
CA GLU A 4 -23.59 3.99 7.25
C GLU A 4 -24.57 4.09 8.42
N ARG A 5 -24.89 2.96 9.07
CA ARG A 5 -25.85 2.90 10.19
C ARG A 5 -25.18 2.93 11.56
N ARG A 6 -23.85 2.73 11.66
CA ARG A 6 -23.15 2.74 12.95
C ARG A 6 -23.29 4.10 13.63
N PRO A 7 -23.64 4.15 14.93
CA PRO A 7 -23.52 5.37 15.71
C PRO A 7 -22.07 5.86 15.77
N TYR A 8 -21.88 7.17 15.90
CA TYR A 8 -20.56 7.79 15.96
C TYR A 8 -19.64 7.14 17.01
N TYR A 9 -20.14 6.88 18.22
CA TYR A 9 -19.35 6.29 19.29
C TYR A 9 -18.92 4.84 18.99
N ILE A 10 -19.76 4.04 18.32
CA ILE A 10 -19.40 2.69 17.87
C ILE A 10 -18.27 2.76 16.83
N ARG A 11 -18.39 3.68 15.86
CA ARG A 11 -17.33 3.90 14.87
C ARG A 11 -16.02 4.34 15.53
N ARG A 12 -16.08 5.21 16.54
CA ARG A 12 -14.91 5.66 17.31
C ARG A 12 -14.25 4.49 18.06
N LEU A 13 -15.04 3.64 18.71
CA LEU A 13 -14.54 2.43 19.37
C LEU A 13 -13.88 1.47 18.38
N GLN A 14 -14.48 1.26 17.22
CA GLN A 14 -13.89 0.45 16.15
C GLN A 14 -12.56 1.04 15.66
N GLY A 15 -12.49 2.37 15.47
CA GLY A 15 -11.24 3.04 15.11
C GLY A 15 -10.16 2.89 16.19
N ALA A 16 -10.53 3.00 17.47
CA ALA A 16 -9.61 2.74 18.59
C ALA A 16 -9.12 1.29 18.62
N TRP A 17 -10.01 0.33 18.35
CA TRP A 17 -9.66 -1.08 18.24
C TRP A 17 -8.69 -1.36 17.08
N VAL A 18 -8.93 -0.77 15.92
CA VAL A 18 -8.03 -0.87 14.75
C VAL A 18 -6.65 -0.30 15.08
N ARG A 19 -6.58 0.88 15.73
CA ARG A 19 -5.30 1.47 16.17
C ARG A 19 -4.59 0.59 17.19
N PHE A 20 -5.32 0.03 18.15
CA PHE A 20 -4.78 -0.92 19.12
C PHE A 20 -4.17 -2.13 18.41
N GLN A 21 -4.92 -2.75 17.49
CA GLN A 21 -4.44 -3.90 16.73
C GLN A 21 -3.19 -3.57 15.90
N THR A 22 -3.19 -2.40 15.25
CA THR A 22 -2.05 -1.91 14.47
C THR A 22 -0.82 -1.79 15.37
N LYS A 23 -0.93 -1.08 16.49
CA LYS A 23 0.19 -0.83 17.40
C LYS A 23 0.68 -2.09 18.10
N HIS A 24 -0.23 -2.99 18.48
CA HIS A 24 0.11 -4.13 19.31
C HIS A 24 0.52 -5.36 18.52
N PHE A 25 -0.05 -5.59 17.33
CA PHE A 25 0.24 -6.80 16.55
C PHE A 25 1.02 -6.52 15.27
N LEU A 26 0.75 -5.39 14.59
CA LEU A 26 1.34 -5.15 13.27
C LEU A 26 2.65 -4.37 13.34
N VAL A 27 2.76 -3.33 14.17
CA VAL A 27 4.00 -2.57 14.35
C VAL A 27 5.18 -3.46 14.77
N PRO A 28 5.03 -4.39 15.74
CA PRO A 28 6.13 -5.28 16.13
C PRO A 28 6.55 -6.29 15.05
N ALA A 29 5.76 -6.46 13.98
CA ALA A 29 6.10 -7.34 12.87
C ALA A 29 7.10 -6.70 11.89
N PHE A 30 7.32 -5.38 11.98
CA PHE A 30 8.32 -4.66 11.21
C PHE A 30 9.62 -4.52 12.02
N ASP A 31 10.76 -4.63 11.34
CA ASP A 31 12.07 -4.33 11.93
C ASP A 31 12.20 -2.84 12.27
N GLU A 32 11.57 -1.98 11.46
CA GLU A 32 11.51 -0.55 11.68
C GLU A 32 10.16 -0.01 11.19
N ALA A 33 9.45 0.71 12.04
CA ALA A 33 8.19 1.36 11.68
C ALA A 33 8.17 2.81 12.16
N GLY A 34 8.18 3.74 11.20
CA GLY A 34 8.01 5.15 11.46
C GLY A 34 6.65 5.49 12.10
N PRO A 35 6.55 6.65 12.75
CA PRO A 35 5.30 7.06 13.39
C PRO A 35 4.18 7.28 12.36
N GLY A 36 2.93 7.19 12.80
CA GLY A 36 1.79 7.50 11.95
C GLY A 36 1.37 6.40 10.96
N LEU A 37 1.81 5.15 11.17
CA LEU A 37 1.27 4.00 10.42
C LEU A 37 -0.26 3.93 10.56
N ALA A 38 -0.96 4.09 9.44
CA ALA A 38 -2.40 4.04 9.35
C ALA A 38 -2.85 2.80 8.57
N VAL A 39 -3.64 1.93 9.20
CA VAL A 39 -4.08 0.66 8.59
C VAL A 39 -5.58 0.49 8.73
N SER A 40 -6.27 0.25 7.62
CA SER A 40 -7.74 0.10 7.62
C SER A 40 -8.20 -1.24 8.19
N SER A 41 -7.42 -2.31 7.99
CA SER A 41 -7.74 -3.65 8.47
C SER A 41 -6.47 -4.43 8.83
N PRO A 42 -5.96 -4.30 10.06
CA PRO A 42 -4.64 -4.82 10.45
C PRO A 42 -4.48 -6.33 10.28
N ARG A 43 -5.56 -7.10 10.48
CA ARG A 43 -5.57 -8.56 10.28
C ARG A 43 -5.45 -9.00 8.82
N ASN A 44 -5.55 -8.07 7.87
CA ASN A 44 -5.40 -8.31 6.44
C ASN A 44 -4.09 -7.69 5.92
N VAL A 45 -3.10 -7.51 6.80
CA VAL A 45 -1.72 -7.18 6.43
C VAL A 45 -0.85 -8.32 6.95
N GLU A 46 -0.09 -8.93 6.07
CA GLU A 46 0.91 -9.94 6.39
C GLU A 46 2.30 -9.33 6.21
N VAL A 47 3.11 -9.47 7.26
CA VAL A 47 4.54 -9.13 7.27
C VAL A 47 5.27 -10.40 7.66
N PHE A 48 6.14 -10.90 6.78
CA PHE A 48 6.83 -12.17 6.94
C PHE A 48 8.29 -12.07 6.49
N GLY A 49 9.18 -12.72 7.24
CA GLY A 49 10.63 -12.57 7.07
C GLY A 49 11.18 -11.44 7.95
N GLY A 50 12.39 -10.98 7.66
CA GLY A 50 13.05 -9.87 8.35
C GLY A 50 13.49 -8.75 7.39
N ASN A 51 14.08 -7.71 7.94
CA ASN A 51 14.53 -6.51 7.22
C ASN A 51 13.41 -5.79 6.42
N ILE A 52 12.21 -5.72 7.00
CA ILE A 52 11.06 -4.99 6.46
C ILE A 52 10.90 -3.68 7.25
N ARG A 53 11.11 -2.57 6.56
CA ARG A 53 11.13 -1.23 7.13
C ARG A 53 10.12 -0.33 6.47
N ILE A 54 9.43 0.49 7.26
CA ILE A 54 8.46 1.46 6.78
C ILE A 54 8.71 2.83 7.40
N GLY A 55 8.59 3.89 6.60
CA GLY A 55 8.75 5.27 7.02
C GLY A 55 7.56 5.83 7.79
N THR A 56 7.55 7.14 7.92
CA THR A 56 6.51 7.93 8.59
C THR A 56 5.23 8.00 7.77
N CYS A 57 4.07 8.00 8.42
CA CYS A 57 2.77 8.21 7.80
C CYS A 57 2.46 7.25 6.63
N VAL A 58 2.96 6.01 6.69
CA VAL A 58 2.60 4.96 5.72
C VAL A 58 1.14 4.55 5.91
N HIS A 59 0.43 4.41 4.80
CA HIS A 59 -0.98 4.00 4.76
C HIS A 59 -1.10 2.62 4.13
N LEU A 60 -1.53 1.63 4.90
CA LEU A 60 -1.83 0.28 4.40
C LEU A 60 -3.34 0.09 4.38
N ASN A 61 -3.94 0.32 3.22
CA ASN A 61 -5.36 0.09 3.02
C ASN A 61 -5.58 -1.39 2.71
N ALA A 62 -5.80 -2.20 3.73
CA ALA A 62 -6.18 -3.60 3.57
C ALA A 62 -7.70 -3.79 3.63
N ALA A 63 -8.19 -4.82 2.95
CA ALA A 63 -9.60 -5.19 2.95
C ALA A 63 -9.77 -6.69 3.09
N VAL A 64 -10.92 -7.13 3.61
CA VAL A 64 -11.27 -8.55 3.69
C VAL A 64 -11.21 -9.15 2.29
N GLY A 65 -10.52 -10.28 2.16
CA GLY A 65 -10.31 -10.99 0.88
C GLY A 65 -9.25 -10.38 -0.05
N ASN A 66 -8.67 -9.23 0.30
CA ASN A 66 -7.61 -8.57 -0.48
C ASN A 66 -6.47 -8.15 0.46
N MET A 67 -5.72 -9.15 0.92
CA MET A 67 -4.62 -8.98 1.88
C MET A 67 -3.47 -8.19 1.26
N ILE A 68 -2.84 -7.32 2.03
CA ILE A 68 -1.54 -6.75 1.68
C ILE A 68 -0.47 -7.70 2.23
N ARG A 69 0.54 -8.01 1.41
CA ARG A 69 1.64 -8.91 1.80
C ARG A 69 2.97 -8.22 1.58
N LEU A 70 3.78 -8.16 2.63
CA LEU A 70 5.17 -7.74 2.61
C LEU A 70 6.00 -8.94 3.08
N CYS A 71 6.72 -9.55 2.16
CA CYS A 71 7.45 -10.79 2.42
C CYS A 71 8.91 -10.65 2.00
N THR A 72 9.81 -11.04 2.89
CA THR A 72 11.21 -11.27 2.53
C THR A 72 11.53 -12.75 2.67
N TRP A 73 12.43 -13.22 1.81
CA TRP A 73 12.97 -14.57 1.84
C TRP A 73 14.47 -14.51 2.06
N THR A 74 14.98 -15.48 2.80
CA THR A 74 16.42 -15.72 2.90
C THR A 74 16.80 -16.74 1.83
N THR A 75 17.75 -16.40 0.98
CA THR A 75 18.24 -17.25 -0.12
C THR A 75 19.76 -17.21 -0.09
N ASP A 76 20.43 -18.37 -0.03
CA ASP A 76 21.91 -18.47 0.01
C ASP A 76 22.59 -17.57 1.06
N GLY A 77 22.00 -17.48 2.26
CA GLY A 77 22.52 -16.65 3.36
C GLY A 77 22.33 -15.14 3.18
N ARG A 78 21.67 -14.70 2.09
CA ARG A 78 21.22 -13.32 1.89
C ARG A 78 19.79 -13.18 2.39
N GLU A 79 19.56 -12.19 3.23
CA GLU A 79 18.23 -11.82 3.70
C GLU A 79 17.64 -10.73 2.80
N GLY A 80 16.49 -11.00 2.19
CA GLY A 80 15.77 -10.00 1.40
C GLY A 80 15.38 -8.78 2.23
N ARG A 81 15.23 -7.63 1.57
CA ARG A 81 14.88 -6.36 2.22
C ARG A 81 13.69 -5.69 1.54
N ILE A 82 12.78 -5.14 2.33
CA ILE A 82 11.75 -4.22 1.84
C ILE A 82 11.88 -2.90 2.59
N THR A 83 11.92 -1.79 1.86
CA THR A 83 11.92 -0.45 2.46
C THR A 83 10.86 0.41 1.80
N LEU A 84 9.89 0.87 2.59
CA LEU A 84 8.91 1.88 2.18
C LEU A 84 9.29 3.22 2.79
N GLY A 85 9.37 4.27 1.96
CA GLY A 85 9.59 5.64 2.40
C GLY A 85 8.39 6.25 3.11
N ASP A 86 8.46 7.54 3.36
CA ASP A 86 7.41 8.28 4.07
C ASP A 86 6.18 8.49 3.19
N TYR A 87 5.00 8.57 3.80
CA TYR A 87 3.73 8.88 3.15
C TYR A 87 3.32 7.91 2.04
N VAL A 88 3.94 6.73 1.96
CA VAL A 88 3.59 5.70 0.97
C VAL A 88 2.16 5.20 1.22
N LEU A 89 1.40 5.03 0.14
CA LEU A 89 0.09 4.40 0.17
C LEU A 89 0.13 3.04 -0.54
N VAL A 90 -0.26 1.99 0.18
CA VAL A 90 -0.43 0.64 -0.37
C VAL A 90 -1.90 0.26 -0.30
N SER A 91 -2.49 -0.07 -1.44
CA SER A 91 -3.90 -0.42 -1.59
C SER A 91 -4.14 -1.94 -1.46
N PRO A 92 -5.41 -2.40 -1.28
CA PRO A 92 -5.68 -3.80 -0.97
C PRO A 92 -5.18 -4.78 -2.05
N GLY A 93 -4.76 -5.97 -1.63
CA GLY A 93 -4.34 -7.05 -2.53
C GLY A 93 -2.92 -6.90 -3.09
N THR A 94 -2.16 -5.89 -2.68
CA THR A 94 -0.79 -5.68 -3.15
C THR A 94 0.20 -6.62 -2.44
N HIS A 95 1.05 -7.27 -3.22
CA HIS A 95 2.12 -8.13 -2.73
C HIS A 95 3.49 -7.55 -3.12
N ILE A 96 4.37 -7.42 -2.13
CA ILE A 96 5.76 -7.01 -2.29
C ILE A 96 6.62 -8.14 -1.72
N VAL A 97 7.39 -8.79 -2.57
CA VAL A 97 8.11 -10.03 -2.23
C VAL A 97 9.57 -9.92 -2.62
N ALA A 98 10.46 -9.82 -1.65
CA ALA A 98 11.89 -9.58 -1.86
C ALA A 98 12.77 -10.80 -1.48
N SER A 99 13.76 -11.09 -2.30
CA SER A 99 14.88 -12.01 -2.04
C SER A 99 16.22 -11.25 -1.96
N GLU A 100 16.30 -10.06 -2.55
CA GLU A 100 17.46 -9.16 -2.49
C GLU A 100 17.10 -7.81 -1.87
N SER A 101 16.45 -6.91 -2.62
CA SER A 101 15.95 -5.65 -2.08
C SER A 101 14.90 -4.99 -2.97
N ILE A 102 13.83 -4.49 -2.33
CA ILE A 102 12.80 -3.66 -2.96
C ILE A 102 12.72 -2.35 -2.18
N THR A 103 12.99 -1.24 -2.85
CA THR A 103 12.90 0.11 -2.28
C THR A 103 11.78 0.89 -2.93
N ILE A 104 10.87 1.42 -2.13
CA ILE A 104 9.75 2.27 -2.55
C ILE A 104 9.97 3.67 -1.97
N GLY A 105 10.17 4.65 -2.84
CA GLY A 105 10.39 6.04 -2.46
C GLY A 105 9.18 6.66 -1.79
N SER A 106 9.42 7.72 -1.02
CA SER A 106 8.38 8.47 -0.32
C SER A 106 7.27 8.97 -1.27
N ASN A 107 6.09 9.26 -0.76
CA ASN A 107 4.94 9.76 -1.51
C ASN A 107 4.36 8.81 -2.57
N THR A 108 4.98 7.64 -2.79
CA THR A 108 4.54 6.66 -3.79
C THR A 108 3.15 6.12 -3.47
N MET A 109 2.34 5.97 -4.52
CA MET A 109 1.01 5.38 -4.42
C MET A 109 0.97 4.07 -5.22
N ILE A 110 0.61 2.98 -4.55
CA ILE A 110 0.45 1.66 -5.14
C ILE A 110 -1.02 1.29 -5.07
N ALA A 111 -1.67 1.23 -6.24
CA ALA A 111 -3.07 0.84 -6.34
C ALA A 111 -3.26 -0.68 -6.17
N SER A 112 -4.52 -1.10 -6.09
CA SER A 112 -4.86 -2.45 -5.66
C SER A 112 -4.29 -3.55 -6.54
N GLY A 113 -3.94 -4.68 -5.91
CA GLY A 113 -3.57 -5.91 -6.62
C GLY A 113 -2.23 -5.86 -7.34
N CYS A 114 -1.33 -4.93 -7.01
CA CYS A 114 -0.01 -4.91 -7.61
C CYS A 114 0.86 -6.07 -7.11
N TYR A 115 1.77 -6.55 -7.95
CA TYR A 115 2.76 -7.58 -7.60
C TYR A 115 4.16 -7.06 -7.92
N ILE A 116 5.02 -6.96 -6.91
CA ILE A 116 6.38 -6.43 -7.04
C ILE A 116 7.32 -7.51 -6.51
N SER A 117 8.18 -8.04 -7.38
CA SER A 117 9.11 -9.10 -6.99
C SER A 117 10.46 -8.99 -7.69
N ASP A 118 11.51 -9.01 -6.88
CA ASP A 118 12.91 -8.85 -7.28
C ASP A 118 13.61 -10.17 -7.64
N SER A 119 12.86 -11.27 -7.76
CA SER A 119 13.35 -12.61 -8.07
C SER A 119 12.44 -13.34 -9.04
N ASP A 120 13.03 -14.23 -9.84
CA ASP A 120 12.28 -15.16 -10.71
C ASP A 120 11.76 -16.40 -9.94
N TRP A 121 12.14 -16.57 -8.66
CA TRP A 121 11.84 -17.69 -7.74
C TRP A 121 12.32 -19.09 -8.13
N HIS A 122 12.27 -19.43 -9.41
CA HIS A 122 12.85 -20.67 -9.96
C HIS A 122 13.65 -20.41 -11.23
N ASP A 123 14.64 -21.27 -11.50
CA ASP A 123 15.36 -21.22 -12.78
C ASP A 123 14.45 -21.63 -13.94
N THR A 124 14.79 -21.14 -15.13
CA THR A 124 14.06 -21.41 -16.38
C THR A 124 14.08 -22.90 -16.74
N TYR A 125 15.22 -23.56 -16.53
CA TYR A 125 15.48 -24.94 -16.92
C TYR A 125 15.51 -25.90 -15.73
N ASP A 126 16.06 -25.49 -14.58
CA ASP A 126 16.14 -26.31 -13.36
C ASP A 126 15.37 -25.71 -12.18
N ARG A 127 14.07 -26.03 -12.09
CA ARG A 127 13.18 -25.52 -11.03
C ARG A 127 13.44 -26.11 -9.64
N THR A 128 14.42 -27.01 -9.49
CA THR A 128 14.74 -27.68 -8.23
C THR A 128 15.90 -27.05 -7.48
N ARG A 129 16.66 -26.15 -8.12
CA ARG A 129 17.79 -25.43 -7.51
C ARG A 129 17.36 -24.10 -6.92
N GLU A 130 18.04 -23.71 -5.85
CA GLU A 130 18.00 -22.34 -5.30
C GLU A 130 18.63 -21.35 -6.29
N LEU A 131 18.13 -20.11 -6.28
CA LEU A 131 18.27 -19.16 -7.38
C LEU A 131 19.29 -18.04 -7.11
N ASP A 132 20.21 -17.86 -8.05
CA ASP A 132 21.03 -16.64 -8.21
C ASP A 132 20.34 -15.53 -9.04
N LYS A 133 19.08 -15.73 -9.45
CA LYS A 133 18.37 -14.88 -10.43
C LYS A 133 17.50 -13.80 -9.77
N HIS A 134 18.09 -13.03 -8.87
CA HIS A 134 17.48 -11.83 -8.29
C HIS A 134 18.17 -10.56 -8.80
N ALA A 135 17.47 -9.43 -8.76
CA ALA A 135 18.05 -8.12 -9.02
C ALA A 135 17.17 -7.05 -8.34
N PRO A 136 17.78 -6.03 -7.70
CA PRO A 136 17.05 -5.09 -6.86
C PRO A 136 16.00 -4.29 -7.65
N ILE A 137 14.89 -3.95 -7.00
CA ILE A 137 13.86 -3.06 -7.55
C ILE A 137 13.90 -1.73 -6.82
N VAL A 138 13.87 -0.65 -7.59
CA VAL A 138 13.77 0.72 -7.06
C VAL A 138 12.58 1.43 -7.68
N ILE A 139 11.62 1.82 -6.86
CA ILE A 139 10.51 2.68 -7.25
C ILE A 139 10.77 4.06 -6.67
N GLY A 140 10.95 5.04 -7.55
CA GLY A 140 11.31 6.42 -7.20
C GLY A 140 10.23 7.16 -6.43
N GLU A 141 10.60 8.30 -5.87
CA GLU A 141 9.69 9.13 -5.09
C GLU A 141 8.46 9.54 -5.91
N ASN A 142 7.29 9.56 -5.27
CA ASN A 142 6.05 10.08 -5.85
C ASN A 142 5.61 9.34 -7.13
N ALA A 143 6.10 8.12 -7.35
CA ALA A 143 5.62 7.28 -8.43
C ALA A 143 4.18 6.82 -8.15
N TRP A 144 3.44 6.52 -9.22
CA TRP A 144 2.08 5.98 -9.12
C TRP A 144 1.94 4.70 -9.93
N LEU A 145 1.74 3.59 -9.23
CA LEU A 145 1.43 2.30 -9.84
C LEU A 145 -0.09 2.13 -9.91
N GLY A 146 -0.61 2.04 -11.13
CA GLY A 146 -2.01 1.74 -11.41
C GLY A 146 -2.43 0.36 -10.92
N VAL A 147 -3.73 0.08 -10.95
CA VAL A 147 -4.30 -1.18 -10.44
C VAL A 147 -3.68 -2.37 -11.18
N ARG A 148 -3.29 -3.42 -10.44
CA ARG A 148 -2.73 -4.68 -10.99
C ARG A 148 -1.49 -4.49 -11.86
N VAL A 149 -0.60 -3.58 -11.48
CA VAL A 149 0.74 -3.49 -12.08
C VAL A 149 1.62 -4.63 -11.56
N ILE A 150 2.38 -5.25 -12.46
CA ILE A 150 3.41 -6.24 -12.13
C ILE A 150 4.78 -5.60 -12.39
N VAL A 151 5.69 -5.65 -11.42
CA VAL A 151 7.07 -5.16 -11.55
C VAL A 151 8.02 -6.34 -11.35
N GLY A 152 8.82 -6.62 -12.39
CA GLY A 152 9.84 -7.66 -12.36
C GLY A 152 11.18 -7.17 -11.80
N LYS A 153 12.05 -8.12 -11.49
CA LYS A 153 13.38 -7.87 -10.94
C LYS A 153 14.24 -6.91 -11.76
N GLY A 154 15.15 -6.21 -11.07
CA GLY A 154 16.14 -5.34 -11.69
C GLY A 154 15.58 -4.04 -12.27
N VAL A 155 14.29 -3.77 -12.07
CA VAL A 155 13.62 -2.59 -12.61
C VAL A 155 13.79 -1.38 -11.69
N THR A 156 14.17 -0.25 -12.29
CA THR A 156 14.06 1.09 -11.72
C THR A 156 12.89 1.85 -12.36
N ILE A 157 11.93 2.29 -11.56
CA ILE A 157 10.87 3.23 -11.98
C ILE A 157 11.25 4.61 -11.45
N GLY A 158 11.49 5.57 -12.34
CA GLY A 158 11.88 6.92 -11.97
C GLY A 158 10.78 7.70 -11.24
N GLU A 159 11.20 8.72 -10.49
CA GLU A 159 10.30 9.59 -9.72
C GLU A 159 9.18 10.20 -10.56
N ASN A 160 8.06 10.52 -9.89
CA ASN A 160 6.84 11.10 -10.47
C ASN A 160 6.18 10.27 -11.59
N SER A 161 6.75 9.11 -11.95
CA SER A 161 6.27 8.35 -13.10
C SER A 161 4.98 7.62 -12.78
N ILE A 162 4.13 7.49 -13.80
CA ILE A 162 2.83 6.82 -13.70
C ILE A 162 2.89 5.54 -14.52
N ILE A 163 2.64 4.40 -13.87
CA ILE A 163 2.48 3.11 -14.54
C ILE A 163 0.99 2.82 -14.69
N GLY A 164 0.53 2.71 -15.94
CA GLY A 164 -0.88 2.45 -16.25
C GLY A 164 -1.37 1.11 -15.67
N ALA A 165 -2.67 1.01 -15.41
CA ALA A 165 -3.29 -0.19 -14.86
C ALA A 165 -3.02 -1.44 -15.74
N GLY A 166 -2.81 -2.59 -15.09
CA GLY A 166 -2.58 -3.88 -15.75
C GLY A 166 -1.24 -4.02 -16.46
N SER A 167 -0.31 -3.06 -16.26
CA SER A 167 0.98 -3.08 -16.96
C SER A 167 1.96 -4.08 -16.34
N VAL A 168 2.88 -4.60 -17.17
CA VAL A 168 3.99 -5.47 -16.73
C VAL A 168 5.30 -4.76 -17.02
N VAL A 169 6.00 -4.34 -15.98
CA VAL A 169 7.24 -3.59 -16.07
C VAL A 169 8.41 -4.56 -16.00
N THR A 170 9.12 -4.70 -17.12
CA THR A 170 10.27 -5.61 -17.27
C THR A 170 11.58 -4.89 -17.59
N LYS A 171 11.54 -3.56 -17.71
CA LYS A 171 12.67 -2.68 -17.99
C LYS A 171 12.46 -1.36 -17.25
N ASP A 172 13.56 -0.64 -17.04
CA ASP A 172 13.54 0.66 -16.40
C ASP A 172 12.57 1.64 -17.08
N ILE A 173 11.92 2.45 -16.26
CA ILE A 173 11.03 3.53 -16.68
C ILE A 173 11.67 4.85 -16.24
N PRO A 174 11.96 5.78 -17.16
CA PRO A 174 12.57 7.06 -16.79
C PRO A 174 11.62 7.89 -15.93
N ALA A 175 12.17 8.82 -15.15
CA ALA A 175 11.40 9.75 -14.35
C ALA A 175 10.45 10.62 -15.19
N ASN A 176 9.43 11.17 -14.54
CA ASN A 176 8.50 12.16 -15.10
C ASN A 176 7.78 11.70 -16.37
N CYS A 177 7.45 10.41 -16.49
CA CYS A 177 6.74 9.89 -17.65
C CYS A 177 5.49 9.07 -17.28
N ILE A 178 4.66 8.81 -18.28
CA ILE A 178 3.59 7.83 -18.20
C ILE A 178 4.00 6.63 -19.06
N ALA A 179 4.03 5.45 -18.47
CA ALA A 179 4.27 4.19 -19.15
C ALA A 179 3.09 3.24 -18.95
N ALA A 180 2.76 2.43 -19.95
CA ALA A 180 1.74 1.39 -19.82
C ALA A 180 1.97 0.22 -20.78
N GLY A 181 1.28 -0.89 -20.54
CA GLY A 181 1.25 -2.07 -21.41
C GLY A 181 1.93 -3.30 -20.82
N ASN A 182 1.88 -4.41 -21.56
CA ASN A 182 2.56 -5.65 -21.23
C ASN A 182 3.37 -6.11 -22.45
N PRO A 183 4.69 -5.87 -22.50
CA PRO A 183 5.48 -5.14 -21.50
C PRO A 183 5.24 -3.62 -21.55
N ALA A 184 5.44 -2.94 -20.43
CA ALA A 184 5.21 -1.50 -20.30
C ALA A 184 6.19 -0.70 -21.18
N ARG A 185 5.69 0.35 -21.83
CA ARG A 185 6.49 1.29 -22.63
C ARG A 185 6.07 2.71 -22.28
N VAL A 186 7.04 3.64 -22.35
CA VAL A 186 6.77 5.07 -22.19
C VAL A 186 5.82 5.51 -23.30
N LEU A 187 4.68 6.07 -22.90
CA LEU A 187 3.67 6.62 -23.80
C LEU A 187 3.91 8.11 -24.04
N ARG A 188 4.24 8.85 -22.98
CA ARG A 188 4.55 10.27 -23.04
C ARG A 188 5.29 10.74 -21.79
N GLN A 189 5.94 11.89 -21.90
CA GLN A 189 6.45 12.64 -20.75
C GLN A 189 5.31 13.41 -20.05
N LEU A 190 5.52 13.70 -18.77
CA LEU A 190 4.75 14.70 -18.04
C LEU A 190 5.15 16.10 -18.51
N ASP A 191 4.24 17.06 -18.32
CA ASP A 191 4.47 18.45 -18.65
C ASP A 191 5.40 19.07 -17.59
N PRO A 192 6.63 19.49 -17.95
CA PRO A 192 7.60 20.00 -16.98
C PRO A 192 7.17 21.35 -16.37
N GLU A 193 6.27 22.09 -17.03
CA GLU A 193 5.79 23.39 -16.55
C GLU A 193 4.67 23.25 -15.52
N ARG A 194 4.12 22.04 -15.33
CA ARG A 194 3.06 21.81 -14.35
C ARG A 194 3.65 21.39 -13.01
N PRO A 195 3.27 22.05 -11.90
CA PRO A 195 3.73 21.65 -10.58
C PRO A 195 3.18 20.25 -10.23
N ILE A 196 4.08 19.38 -9.79
CA ILE A 196 3.73 18.06 -9.27
C ILE A 196 3.65 18.15 -7.75
N ARG A 197 2.46 17.86 -7.21
CA ARG A 197 2.21 17.84 -5.77
C ARG A 197 2.54 16.47 -5.20
N LYS A 198 3.01 16.46 -3.94
CA LYS A 198 3.37 15.24 -3.21
C LYS A 198 2.30 14.88 -2.18
N ARG A 199 2.21 13.60 -1.86
CA ARG A 199 1.25 13.08 -0.88
C ARG A 199 1.47 13.65 0.53
N SER A 200 2.70 13.95 0.90
CA SER A 200 3.08 14.61 2.17
C SER A 200 2.37 15.94 2.39
N GLU A 201 2.02 16.67 1.33
CA GLU A 201 1.27 17.93 1.44
C GLU A 201 -0.14 17.72 1.99
N LEU A 202 -0.73 16.52 1.82
CA LEU A 202 -2.01 16.17 2.45
C LEU A 202 -1.90 16.10 3.97
N PHE A 203 -0.69 16.06 4.54
CA PHE A 203 -0.45 15.95 5.97
C PHE A 203 0.24 17.20 6.54
N ALA A 204 0.21 18.32 5.82
CA ALA A 204 0.77 19.59 6.28
C ALA A 204 0.03 20.15 7.52
N GLU A 205 -1.26 19.88 7.65
CA GLU A 205 -2.10 20.30 8.80
C GLU A 205 -2.86 19.09 9.40
N PRO A 206 -2.16 18.12 10.02
CA PRO A 206 -2.75 16.83 10.38
C PRO A 206 -3.83 16.97 11.46
N GLU A 207 -3.64 17.86 12.44
CA GLU A 207 -4.61 18.13 13.49
C GLU A 207 -5.91 18.71 12.94
N ARG A 208 -5.81 19.64 11.98
CA ARG A 208 -6.98 20.23 11.33
C ARG A 208 -7.76 19.20 10.53
N ILE A 209 -7.06 18.33 9.80
CA ILE A 209 -7.69 17.25 9.03
C ILE A 209 -8.42 16.29 9.97
N GLU A 210 -7.81 15.91 11.10
CA GLU A 210 -8.47 15.05 12.09
C GLU A 210 -9.73 15.71 12.65
N GLN A 211 -9.66 17.00 13.00
CA GLN A 211 -10.80 17.76 13.52
C GLN A 211 -11.93 17.89 12.49
N ASP A 212 -11.60 18.20 11.25
CA ASP A 212 -12.58 18.34 10.15
C ASP A 212 -13.24 16.99 9.86
N MET A 213 -12.47 15.90 9.84
CA MET A 213 -12.99 14.54 9.69
C MET A 213 -13.88 14.14 10.88
N ASP A 214 -13.49 14.44 12.12
CA ASP A 214 -14.32 14.14 13.30
C ASP A 214 -15.64 14.90 13.27
N ARG A 215 -15.59 16.20 12.94
CA ARG A 215 -16.77 17.06 12.83
C ARG A 215 -17.72 16.55 11.74
N LEU A 216 -17.19 16.24 10.56
CA LEU A 216 -17.97 15.65 9.48
C LEU A 216 -18.59 14.32 9.91
N MET A 217 -17.83 13.47 10.60
CA MET A 217 -18.34 12.18 11.04
C MET A 217 -19.44 12.28 12.10
N ARG A 218 -19.33 13.22 13.05
CA ARG A 218 -20.40 13.51 14.00
C ARG A 218 -21.66 13.97 13.27
N TYR A 219 -21.51 14.86 12.28
CA TYR A 219 -22.63 15.35 11.48
C TYR A 219 -23.32 14.23 10.69
N LEU A 220 -22.54 13.42 9.94
CA LEU A 220 -23.07 12.35 9.09
C LEU A 220 -23.77 11.24 9.88
N LEU A 221 -23.32 10.97 11.11
CA LEU A 221 -23.84 9.88 11.94
C LEU A 221 -24.79 10.34 13.06
N ARG A 222 -25.17 11.62 13.08
CA ARG A 222 -25.96 12.22 14.18
C ARG A 222 -27.33 11.56 14.40
N GLU A 223 -27.92 11.03 13.33
CA GLU A 223 -29.25 10.39 13.36
C GLU A 223 -29.18 8.89 13.61
N ASN A 224 -27.97 8.32 13.67
CA ASN A 224 -27.80 6.87 13.83
C ASN A 224 -27.99 6.46 15.29
N THR A 225 -28.82 5.44 15.52
CA THR A 225 -29.10 4.88 16.84
C THR A 225 -28.53 3.47 16.98
N LEU A 226 -28.27 3.05 18.23
CA LEU A 226 -27.83 1.69 18.53
C LEU A 226 -28.79 0.65 17.96
N TRP A 227 -30.09 0.84 18.17
CA TRP A 227 -31.13 -0.06 17.65
C TRP A 227 -31.16 -0.08 16.12
N GLY A 228 -31.07 1.09 15.48
CA GLY A 228 -31.01 1.17 14.02
C GLY A 228 -29.81 0.42 13.43
N TRP A 229 -28.66 0.48 14.11
CA TRP A 229 -27.48 -0.28 13.74
C TRP A 229 -27.64 -1.79 13.99
N LEU A 230 -28.07 -2.21 15.18
CA LEU A 230 -28.26 -3.64 15.48
C LEU A 230 -29.26 -4.28 14.51
N ARG A 231 -30.37 -3.60 14.21
CA ARG A 231 -31.31 -4.05 13.18
C ARG A 231 -30.62 -4.20 11.82
N SER A 232 -29.79 -3.24 11.39
CA SER A 232 -29.08 -3.33 10.11
C SER A 232 -28.07 -4.48 10.06
N VAL A 233 -27.55 -4.94 11.20
CA VAL A 233 -26.60 -6.05 11.30
C VAL A 233 -27.32 -7.40 11.22
N PHE A 234 -28.39 -7.59 12.00
CA PHE A 234 -29.07 -8.89 12.10
C PHE A 234 -30.20 -9.07 11.08
N PHE A 235 -30.83 -7.98 10.64
CA PHE A 235 -31.97 -7.98 9.72
C PHE A 235 -31.81 -6.88 8.65
N PRO A 236 -30.80 -7.00 7.77
CA PRO A 236 -30.50 -5.98 6.75
C PRO A 236 -31.63 -5.84 5.73
N THR A 237 -31.86 -4.61 5.28
CA THR A 237 -32.87 -4.25 4.26
C THR A 237 -32.20 -3.64 3.03
N ARG A 238 -32.97 -3.37 1.96
CA ARG A 238 -32.44 -2.70 0.75
C ARG A 238 -31.99 -1.26 1.00
N GLU A 239 -32.42 -0.65 2.11
CA GLU A 239 -32.06 0.71 2.52
C GLU A 239 -30.81 0.78 3.39
N ASP A 240 -30.17 -0.37 3.66
CA ASP A 240 -28.94 -0.47 4.45
C ASP A 240 -27.68 -0.52 3.58
#